data_AF-A0A5B9CX27-F1
#
_entry.id   AF-A0A5B9CX27-F1
#
_cell.length_a   1.000
_cell.length_b   1.000
_cell.length_c   1.000
_cell.angle_alpha   90.00
_cell.angle_beta   90.00
_cell.angle_gamma   90.00
#
_symmetry.space_group_name_H-M   'P 1'
#
loop_
_entity.id
_entity.type
_entity.pdbx_description
1 polymer ?
#
loop_
_entity_poly.entity_id
_entity_poly.type
_entity_poly.pdbx_seq_one_letter_code
_entity_poly.pdbx_strand_id
1 'polypeptide(L)'
;MINNPSAIDDIADAEQIRVLFYASNRMVHAPLNKVLDLVKSDIQHDLLSALAEYKEATDKRIETMQKLIDELQSSLSHNKTTN
;
A
#
# COMPACT_ATOMS: atom_id res chain seq x y z
N MET A 1 41.75 -12.11 -15.22
CA MET A 1 40.92 -12.19 -14.00
C MET A 1 41.18 -10.93 -13.20
N ILE A 2 40.23 -9.99 -13.17
CA ILE A 2 40.29 -8.81 -12.29
C ILE A 2 39.16 -8.99 -11.29
N ASN A 3 39.52 -9.50 -10.11
CA ASN A 3 38.74 -9.32 -8.91
C ASN A 3 39.04 -7.90 -8.43
N ASN A 4 38.09 -6.98 -8.59
CA ASN A 4 38.12 -5.74 -7.83
C ASN A 4 36.70 -5.43 -7.34
N PRO A 5 36.41 -5.56 -6.03
CA PRO A 5 35.12 -5.18 -5.46
C PRO A 5 34.91 -3.65 -5.43
N SER A 6 35.92 -2.85 -5.81
CA SER A 6 35.89 -1.39 -5.75
C SER A 6 35.07 -0.70 -6.85
N ALA A 7 34.47 -1.45 -7.78
CA ALA A 7 33.73 -0.85 -8.91
C ALA A 7 32.38 -0.23 -8.51
N ILE A 8 31.85 -0.54 -7.31
CA ILE A 8 30.58 0.00 -6.83
C ILE A 8 30.79 1.34 -6.09
N ASP A 9 31.89 1.49 -5.35
CA ASP A 9 32.20 2.73 -4.62
C ASP A 9 32.60 3.88 -5.56
N ASP A 10 33.07 3.59 -6.77
CA ASP A 10 33.40 4.58 -7.81
C ASP A 10 32.16 5.07 -8.60
N ILE A 11 30.97 4.55 -8.31
CA ILE A 11 29.73 4.98 -8.97
C ILE A 11 29.26 6.30 -8.35
N ALA A 12 29.77 7.40 -8.88
CA ALA A 12 29.45 8.76 -8.42
C ALA A 12 28.00 9.19 -8.71
N ASP A 13 27.31 8.49 -9.61
CA ASP A 13 25.96 8.83 -10.05
C ASP A 13 25.09 7.57 -10.16
N ALA A 14 23.98 7.56 -9.41
CA ALA A 14 23.01 6.47 -9.39
C ALA A 14 22.35 6.24 -10.77
N GLU A 15 22.38 7.23 -11.69
CA GLU A 15 21.91 7.06 -13.07
C GLU A 15 22.80 6.12 -13.90
N GLN A 16 24.05 5.90 -13.47
CA GLN A 16 24.98 5.00 -14.15
C GLN A 16 24.71 3.53 -13.84
N ILE A 17 23.91 3.25 -12.80
CA ILE A 17 23.49 1.88 -12.47
C ILE A 17 22.32 1.50 -13.37
N ARG A 18 22.53 0.50 -14.24
CA ARG A 18 21.45 -0.10 -15.03
C ARG A 18 20.99 -1.41 -14.41
N VAL A 19 19.69 -1.56 -14.30
CA VAL A 19 19.02 -2.81 -13.94
C VAL A 19 18.67 -3.55 -15.22
N LEU A 20 18.98 -4.84 -15.25
CA LEU A 20 18.66 -5.73 -16.35
C LEU A 20 17.47 -6.62 -15.96
N PHE A 21 16.40 -6.58 -16.75
CA PHE A 21 15.25 -7.45 -16.60
C PHE A 21 15.29 -8.53 -17.68
N TYR A 22 15.27 -9.77 -17.24
CA TYR A 22 15.16 -10.93 -18.12
C TYR A 22 13.82 -11.61 -17.86
N ALA A 23 12.90 -11.51 -18.81
CA ALA A 23 11.60 -12.16 -18.74
C ALA A 23 11.13 -12.54 -20.15
N SER A 24 10.54 -13.73 -20.29
CA SER A 24 9.86 -14.16 -21.53
C SER A 24 10.73 -14.07 -22.79
N ASN A 25 11.99 -14.52 -22.72
CA ASN A 25 13.01 -14.42 -23.79
C ASN A 25 13.28 -12.98 -24.27
N ARG A 26 12.92 -11.98 -23.48
CA ARG A 26 13.23 -10.57 -23.74
C ARG A 26 14.15 -10.06 -22.65
N MET A 27 15.11 -9.26 -23.07
CA MET A 27 16.08 -8.60 -22.22
C MET A 27 15.87 -7.10 -22.36
N VAL A 28 15.41 -6.45 -21.30
CA VAL A 28 15.21 -5.00 -21.26
C VAL A 28 16.05 -4.42 -20.13
N HIS A 29 16.53 -3.19 -20.28
CA HIS A 29 17.30 -2.52 -19.24
C HIS A 29 16.70 -1.16 -18.94
N ALA A 30 16.78 -0.75 -17.67
CA ALA A 30 16.37 0.58 -17.24
C ALA A 30 17.39 1.13 -16.22
N PRO A 31 17.57 2.46 -16.13
CA PRO A 31 18.30 3.07 -15.03
C PRO A 31 17.68 2.69 -13.68
N LEU A 32 18.50 2.42 -12.67
CA LEU A 32 18.05 1.97 -11.34
C LEU A 32 17.12 3.01 -10.68
N ASN A 33 17.44 4.30 -10.77
CA ASN A 33 16.60 5.36 -10.21
C ASN A 33 15.16 5.30 -10.73
N LYS A 34 14.97 5.12 -12.05
CA LYS A 34 13.64 5.00 -12.66
C LYS A 34 12.89 3.75 -12.21
N VAL A 35 13.61 2.64 -12.02
CA VAL A 35 13.01 1.41 -11.47
C VAL A 35 12.56 1.64 -10.04
N LEU A 36 13.40 2.28 -9.21
CA LEU A 36 13.07 2.60 -7.83
C LEU A 36 11.91 3.58 -7.72
N ASP A 37 11.85 4.58 -8.59
CA ASP A 37 10.73 5.54 -8.66
C ASP A 37 9.42 4.84 -9.00
N LEU A 38 9.44 3.91 -9.96
CA LEU A 38 8.27 3.12 -10.33
C LEU A 38 7.82 2.23 -9.16
N VAL A 39 8.75 1.46 -8.57
CA VAL A 39 8.45 0.60 -7.42
C VAL A 39 7.91 1.41 -6.25
N LYS A 40 8.49 2.58 -5.98
CA LYS A 40 8.02 3.48 -4.92
C LYS A 40 6.60 3.97 -5.21
N SER A 41 6.31 4.38 -6.44
CA SER A 41 4.98 4.82 -6.85
C SER A 41 3.94 3.71 -6.68
N ASP A 42 4.27 2.49 -7.11
CA ASP A 42 3.39 1.33 -7.00
C ASP A 42 3.10 1.00 -5.53
N ILE A 43 4.14 0.91 -4.68
CA ILE A 43 3.98 0.67 -3.24
C ILE A 43 3.14 1.76 -2.58
N GLN A 44 3.36 3.04 -2.93
CA GLN A 44 2.58 4.14 -2.39
C GLN A 44 1.11 4.05 -2.81
N HIS A 45 0.84 3.70 -4.06
CA HIS A 45 -0.52 3.52 -4.55
C HIS A 45 -1.23 2.36 -3.85
N ASP A 46 -0.57 1.21 -3.74
CA ASP A 46 -1.12 0.02 -3.08
C ASP A 46 -1.42 0.30 -1.61
N LEU A 47 -0.49 0.97 -0.91
CA LEU A 47 -0.67 1.32 0.50
C LEU A 47 -1.82 2.31 0.70
N LEU A 48 -1.92 3.35 -0.13
CA LEU A 48 -3.02 4.31 -0.05
C LEU A 48 -4.37 3.66 -0.35
N SER A 49 -4.41 2.75 -1.32
CA SER A 49 -5.62 2.00 -1.67
C SER A 49 -6.07 1.08 -0.54
N ALA A 50 -5.14 0.29 0.02
CA ALA A 50 -5.43 -0.59 1.16
C ALA A 50 -5.90 0.20 2.39
N LEU A 51 -5.32 1.37 2.65
CA LEU A 51 -5.74 2.24 3.75
C LEU A 51 -7.13 2.83 3.51
N ALA A 52 -7.45 3.22 2.28
CA ALA A 52 -8.77 3.72 1.92
C ALA A 52 -9.85 2.64 2.09
N GLU A 53 -9.60 1.41 1.61
CA GLU A 53 -10.50 0.27 1.78
C GLU A 53 -10.71 -0.06 3.26
N TYR A 54 -9.62 -0.10 4.04
CA TYR A 54 -9.70 -0.35 5.48
C TYR A 54 -10.51 0.73 6.21
N LYS A 55 -10.30 2.01 5.85
CA LYS A 55 -11.06 3.13 6.40
C LYS A 55 -12.54 2.98 6.08
N GLU A 56 -12.90 2.72 4.82
CA GLU A 56 -14.29 2.56 4.40
C GLU A 56 -14.98 1.41 5.13
N ALA A 57 -14.30 0.26 5.24
CA ALA A 57 -14.81 -0.89 5.98
C ALA A 57 -15.03 -0.58 7.47
N THR A 58 -14.12 0.20 8.06
CA THR A 58 -14.21 0.62 9.45
C THR A 58 -15.37 1.60 9.67
N ASP A 59 -15.52 2.60 8.79
CA ASP A 59 -16.62 3.57 8.84
C ASP A 59 -17.98 2.86 8.76
N LYS A 60 -18.13 1.90 7.83
CA LYS A 60 -19.34 1.06 7.71
C LYS A 60 -19.64 0.25 8.97
N ARG A 61 -18.61 -0.30 9.60
CA ARG A 61 -18.77 -1.05 10.87
C ARG A 61 -19.23 -0.14 11.99
N ILE A 62 -18.67 1.06 12.10
CA ILE A 62 -19.08 2.06 13.10
C ILE A 62 -20.54 2.47 12.88
N GLU A 63 -20.93 2.77 11.64
CA GLU A 63 -22.31 3.13 11.30
C GLU A 63 -23.29 2.01 11.67
N THR A 64 -22.93 0.75 11.37
CA THR A 64 -23.75 -0.41 11.72
C THR A 64 -23.89 -0.57 13.23
N MET A 65 -22.79 -0.44 13.97
CA MET A 65 -22.82 -0.49 15.44
C MET A 65 -23.69 0.62 16.02
N GLN A 66 -23.61 1.83 15.48
CA GLN A 66 -24.45 2.94 15.93
C GLN A 66 -25.94 2.64 15.73
N LYS A 67 -26.33 2.15 14.55
CA LYS A 67 -27.73 1.75 14.26
C LYS A 67 -28.23 0.70 15.24
N LEU A 68 -27.42 -0.33 15.51
CA LEU A 68 -27.79 -1.38 16.47
C LEU A 68 -27.95 -0.82 17.89
N ILE A 69 -27.10 0.11 18.32
CA ILE A 69 -27.23 0.77 19.62
C ILE A 69 -28.52 1.59 19.68
N ASP A 70 -28.84 2.36 18.64
CA ASP A 70 -30.03 3.19 18.58
C ASP A 70 -31.31 2.33 18.61
N GLU A 71 -31.33 1.21 17.88
CA GLU A 71 -32.43 0.23 17.90
C GLU A 71 -32.62 -0.37 19.31
N LEU A 72 -31.53 -0.77 19.97
CA LEU A 72 -31.58 -1.29 21.33
C LEU A 72 -32.11 -0.24 22.32
N GLN A 73 -31.66 1.01 22.23
CA GLN A 73 -32.13 2.10 23.08
C GLN A 73 -33.63 2.39 22.89
N SER A 74 -34.10 2.35 21.65
CA SER A 74 -35.52 2.49 21.31
C SER A 74 -36.37 1.36 21.93
N SER A 75 -35.91 0.10 21.80
CA SER A 75 -36.59 -1.07 22.38
C SER A 75 -36.68 -1.02 23.91
N LEU A 76 -35.63 -0.54 24.58
CA LEU A 76 -35.59 -0.40 26.04
C LEU A 76 -36.53 0.72 26.54
N SER A 77 -36.61 1.81 25.78
CA SER A 77 -37.49 2.95 26.08
C SER A 77 -38.97 2.58 25.88
N HIS A 78 -39.28 1.77 24.87
CA HIS A 78 -40.63 1.25 24.64
C HIS A 78 -41.08 0.30 25.77
N ASN A 79 -40.23 -0.61 26.23
CA ASN A 79 -40.54 -1.52 27.34
C ASN A 79 -40.74 -0.82 28.70
N LYS A 80 -40.16 0.37 28.90
CA LYS A 80 -40.34 1.16 30.14
C LYS A 80 -41.68 1.91 30.21
N THR A 81 -42.38 2.10 29.09
CA THR A 81 -43.66 2.84 29.05
C THR A 81 -44.88 1.93 29.06
N THR A 82 -44.69 0.62 28.92
CA THR A 82 -45.75 -0.40 28.91
C THR A 82 -45.87 -1.20 30.22
N ASN A 83 -45.11 -0.86 31.26
CA ASN A 83 -45.18 -1.46 32.61
C ASN A 83 -45.66 -0.43 33.65
#